data_AF-G3NVF6-F1
#
_entry.id   AF-G3NVF6-F1
#
_cell.length_a   1.000
_cell.length_b   1.000
_cell.length_c   1.000
_cell.angle_alpha   90.00
_cell.angle_beta   90.00
_cell.angle_gamma   90.00
#
_symmetry.space_group_name_H-M   'P 1'
#
loop_
_entity.id
_entity.type
_entity.pdbx_description
1 polymer ?
#
loop_
_entity_poly.entity_id
_entity_poly.type
_entity_poly.pdbx_seq_one_letter_code
_entity_poly.pdbx_strand_id
1 'polypeptide(L)'
;MKINHLRRDPAIVTATTMSSKSAEWLQEELESGAGSLLLLDCRTHELYESSHIESAINLAIPGLMLRRLKKGNLPIRSIIPNNEDKEKFVKRCKTDVVVLYDEATPERQESGLGSSVLGLLLQKLRDDGCKAFHLEEETRRRGRRSLNKSSTFPVRAGHEAPASEGGFNKFQSEYPEHCETNLDCSCTSSSPPASVLGLGGLRISSDCSDGESDREPGSATESEGSPLPINQPAFPVQILPYLYLGCAKDSTNLDVLSKYNIKYILNVTPNLPNMFEHEGDFKYKQIPISDHWSQNLSQFFPEAISFIDEARSKKCGILVHCLAGISRSVTVTVAYLMQKLNLSLNDAYDFVKRKKSNISPNFNFMGQLLDFERTLGLSSPCDNHSTSPTHDQLFFTTPTNHNVFQLDTLESR
;
A
#
# COMPACT_ATOMS: atom_id res chain seq x y z
N MET A 1 -41.73 -61.96 4.22
CA MET A 1 -40.27 -61.75 4.23
C MET A 1 -39.98 -60.41 4.88
N LYS A 2 -39.09 -60.40 5.88
CA LYS A 2 -38.86 -59.31 6.82
C LYS A 2 -38.06 -58.17 6.17
N ILE A 3 -38.49 -56.94 6.41
CA ILE A 3 -37.78 -55.71 6.07
C ILE A 3 -36.69 -55.52 7.13
N ASN A 4 -35.43 -55.71 6.76
CA ASN A 4 -34.29 -55.43 7.64
C ASN A 4 -33.92 -53.95 7.54
N HIS A 5 -34.17 -53.21 8.62
CA HIS A 5 -33.54 -51.93 8.91
C HIS A 5 -32.03 -52.14 9.10
N LEU A 6 -31.22 -51.74 8.12
CA LEU A 6 -29.79 -51.54 8.35
C LEU A 6 -29.61 -50.20 9.06
N ARG A 7 -29.14 -50.31 10.30
CA ARG A 7 -28.66 -49.22 11.15
C ARG A 7 -27.60 -48.41 10.39
N ARG A 8 -27.76 -47.08 10.38
CA ARG A 8 -26.66 -46.16 10.07
C ARG A 8 -25.69 -46.18 11.25
N ASP A 9 -24.44 -46.55 11.01
CA ASP A 9 -23.36 -46.44 11.98
C ASP A 9 -23.13 -44.96 12.35
N PRO A 10 -23.06 -44.60 13.65
CA PRO A 10 -22.81 -43.23 14.09
C PRO A 10 -21.30 -42.93 14.15
N ALA A 11 -20.56 -43.28 13.09
CA ALA A 11 -19.10 -43.10 13.02
C ALA A 11 -18.63 -42.31 11.80
N ILE A 12 -19.52 -41.54 11.14
CA ILE A 12 -19.15 -40.57 10.10
C ILE A 12 -19.50 -39.16 10.58
N VAL A 13 -18.93 -38.77 11.71
CA VAL A 13 -18.78 -37.37 12.14
C VAL A 13 -17.46 -37.31 12.88
N THR A 14 -16.37 -36.97 12.20
CA THR A 14 -15.12 -36.33 12.72
C THR A 14 -13.94 -36.58 11.76
N ALA A 15 -13.85 -35.79 10.69
CA ALA A 15 -12.60 -35.59 9.94
C ALA A 15 -12.66 -34.25 9.18
N THR A 16 -12.82 -33.15 9.92
CA THR A 16 -12.61 -31.78 9.40
C THR A 16 -11.36 -31.23 10.08
N THR A 17 -10.21 -31.88 9.85
CA THR A 17 -8.94 -31.51 10.48
C THR A 17 -7.87 -31.21 9.44
N MET A 18 -7.29 -30.01 9.58
CA MET A 18 -6.01 -29.52 9.05
C MET A 18 -6.02 -28.81 7.68
N SER A 19 -6.49 -27.57 7.70
CA SER A 19 -6.32 -26.58 6.63
C SER A 19 -5.26 -25.51 6.99
N SER A 20 -4.58 -25.66 8.14
CA SER A 20 -3.69 -24.70 8.79
C SER A 20 -2.31 -25.30 9.10
N LYS A 21 -1.32 -24.46 9.36
CA LYS A 21 0.03 -24.81 9.83
C LYS A 21 0.42 -23.91 11.00
N SER A 22 1.03 -24.45 12.05
CA SER A 22 1.44 -23.62 13.19
C SER A 22 2.69 -22.79 12.90
N ALA A 23 2.92 -21.77 13.73
CA ALA A 23 4.14 -20.97 13.69
C ALA A 23 5.39 -21.85 13.91
N GLU A 24 5.31 -22.80 14.85
CA GLU A 24 6.43 -23.71 15.12
C GLU A 24 6.76 -24.58 13.89
N TRP A 25 5.73 -25.12 13.22
CA TRP A 25 5.95 -25.91 12.01
C TRP A 25 6.61 -25.09 10.88
N LEU A 26 6.18 -23.83 10.71
CA LEU A 26 6.76 -22.97 9.68
C LEU A 26 8.24 -22.68 9.97
N GLN A 27 8.58 -22.43 11.23
CA GLN A 27 9.97 -22.21 11.63
C GLN A 27 10.84 -23.46 11.40
N GLU A 28 10.36 -24.66 11.77
CA GLU A 28 11.10 -25.92 11.54
C GLU A 28 11.40 -26.13 10.04
N GLU A 29 10.44 -25.82 9.16
CA GLU A 29 10.64 -25.95 7.72
C GLU A 29 11.63 -24.91 7.17
N LEU A 30 11.58 -23.66 7.67
CA LEU A 30 12.53 -22.60 7.30
C LEU A 30 13.96 -22.95 7.72
N GLU A 31 14.17 -23.51 8.92
CA GLU A 31 15.49 -23.93 9.40
C GLU A 31 16.00 -25.19 8.71
N SER A 32 15.12 -26.15 8.43
CA SER A 32 15.53 -27.41 7.82
C SER A 32 16.12 -27.21 6.42
N GLY A 33 15.68 -26.16 5.71
CA GLY A 33 16.01 -25.92 4.30
C GLY A 33 15.64 -27.07 3.35
N ALA A 34 14.97 -28.11 3.86
CA ALA A 34 14.69 -29.36 3.17
C ALA A 34 13.32 -29.31 2.45
N GLY A 35 12.43 -28.44 2.92
CA GLY A 35 11.13 -28.17 2.33
C GLY A 35 11.20 -27.09 1.26
N SER A 36 10.67 -27.38 0.07
CA SER A 36 10.42 -26.36 -0.95
C SER A 36 9.18 -25.54 -0.55
N LEU A 37 9.40 -24.35 0.05
CA LEU A 37 8.36 -23.47 0.57
C LEU A 37 8.11 -22.24 -0.32
N LEU A 38 6.84 -21.88 -0.49
CA LEU A 38 6.42 -20.63 -1.14
C LEU A 38 5.52 -19.83 -0.19
N LEU A 39 6.04 -18.73 0.35
CA LEU A 39 5.34 -17.87 1.30
C LEU A 39 4.62 -16.74 0.58
N LEU A 40 3.34 -16.51 0.91
CA LEU A 40 2.50 -15.46 0.36
C LEU A 40 1.97 -14.56 1.48
N ASP A 41 2.44 -13.31 1.48
CA ASP A 41 1.99 -12.29 2.43
C ASP A 41 0.72 -11.62 1.90
N CYS A 42 -0.38 -11.80 2.61
CA CYS A 42 -1.69 -11.23 2.25
C CYS A 42 -1.97 -9.87 2.89
N ARG A 43 -1.02 -9.30 3.64
CA ARG A 43 -1.15 -7.98 4.29
C ARG A 43 -0.99 -6.85 3.28
N THR A 44 -1.27 -5.63 3.74
CA THR A 44 -1.05 -4.43 2.93
C THR A 44 0.44 -4.26 2.65
N HIS A 45 0.75 -3.54 1.57
CA HIS A 45 2.13 -3.30 1.19
C HIS A 45 2.90 -2.54 2.28
N GLU A 46 2.24 -1.61 2.99
CA GLU A 46 2.88 -0.87 4.09
C GLU A 46 3.31 -1.77 5.24
N LEU A 47 2.51 -2.80 5.55
CA LEU A 47 2.83 -3.78 6.62
C LEU A 47 3.90 -4.78 6.18
N TYR A 48 3.93 -5.12 4.90
CA TYR A 48 4.99 -5.95 4.33
C TYR A 48 6.34 -5.23 4.35
N GLU A 49 6.37 -3.97 3.89
CA GLU A 49 7.60 -3.16 3.86
C GLU A 49 8.17 -2.87 5.24
N SER A 50 7.33 -2.79 6.27
CA SER A 50 7.80 -2.58 7.65
C SER A 50 8.44 -3.84 8.23
N SER A 51 7.82 -5.01 8.00
CA SER A 51 8.32 -6.30 8.44
C SER A 51 7.61 -7.42 7.72
N HIS A 52 8.30 -8.47 7.24
CA HIS A 52 7.67 -9.66 6.64
C HIS A 52 8.54 -10.91 6.84
N ILE A 53 7.98 -12.10 6.64
CA ILE A 53 8.75 -13.35 6.72
C ILE A 53 9.71 -13.40 5.53
N GLU A 54 10.97 -13.77 5.76
CA GLU A 54 12.01 -13.81 4.73
C GLU A 54 11.52 -14.54 3.46
N SER A 55 11.83 -13.95 2.30
CA SER A 55 11.49 -14.48 0.96
C SER A 55 10.01 -14.54 0.57
N ALA A 56 9.10 -14.05 1.42
CA ALA A 56 7.67 -13.99 1.15
C ALA A 56 7.32 -13.09 -0.05
N ILE A 57 6.26 -13.44 -0.77
CA ILE A 57 5.74 -12.62 -1.88
C ILE A 57 4.54 -11.83 -1.37
N ASN A 58 4.60 -10.50 -1.45
CA ASN A 58 3.45 -9.65 -1.13
C ASN A 58 2.39 -9.72 -2.23
N LEU A 59 1.19 -10.20 -1.87
CA LEU A 59 0.05 -10.27 -2.79
C LEU A 59 -0.72 -8.95 -2.91
N ALA A 60 -0.54 -7.99 -1.98
CA ALA A 60 -1.17 -6.66 -1.95
C ALA A 60 -2.51 -6.59 -2.70
N ILE A 61 -3.55 -7.29 -2.20
CA ILE A 61 -4.80 -7.47 -2.97
C ILE A 61 -5.63 -6.19 -2.90
N PRO A 62 -5.75 -5.42 -3.99
CA PRO A 62 -6.64 -4.29 -3.98
C PRO A 62 -8.09 -4.79 -3.93
N GLY A 63 -9.00 -4.14 -3.20
CA GLY A 63 -10.36 -4.65 -3.03
C GLY A 63 -11.22 -4.70 -4.30
N LEU A 64 -10.80 -4.02 -5.38
CA LEU A 64 -11.33 -4.26 -6.73
C LEU A 64 -11.02 -5.68 -7.22
N MET A 65 -9.79 -6.15 -6.98
CA MET A 65 -9.37 -7.54 -7.24
C MET A 65 -10.04 -8.50 -6.28
N LEU A 66 -10.30 -8.10 -5.03
CA LEU A 66 -11.06 -8.92 -4.09
C LEU A 66 -12.49 -9.20 -4.58
N ARG A 67 -13.16 -8.23 -5.20
CA ARG A 67 -14.48 -8.42 -5.83
C ARG A 67 -14.43 -9.40 -7.02
N ARG A 68 -13.36 -9.35 -7.83
CA ARG A 68 -13.16 -10.27 -8.95
C ARG A 68 -12.77 -11.67 -8.49
N LEU A 69 -12.00 -11.77 -7.41
CA LEU A 69 -11.63 -13.01 -6.72
C LEU A 69 -12.87 -13.68 -6.12
N LYS A 70 -13.73 -12.91 -5.42
CA LYS A 70 -15.04 -13.37 -4.91
C LYS A 70 -15.97 -13.90 -6.01
N LYS A 71 -15.85 -13.36 -7.22
CA LYS A 71 -16.60 -13.81 -8.41
C LYS A 71 -15.92 -14.96 -9.17
N GLY A 72 -14.77 -15.46 -8.70
CA GLY A 72 -14.02 -16.56 -9.31
C GLY A 72 -13.24 -16.23 -10.58
N ASN A 73 -13.34 -14.99 -11.09
CA ASN A 73 -12.85 -14.56 -12.41
C ASN A 73 -11.48 -13.88 -12.38
N LEU A 74 -10.62 -14.28 -11.44
CA LEU A 74 -9.28 -13.71 -11.28
C LEU A 74 -8.26 -14.78 -10.92
N PRO A 75 -7.25 -15.03 -11.76
CA PRO A 75 -6.18 -15.97 -11.44
C PRO A 75 -5.19 -15.32 -10.45
N ILE A 76 -4.66 -16.08 -9.50
CA ILE A 76 -3.81 -15.55 -8.42
C ILE A 76 -2.54 -14.87 -8.95
N ARG A 77 -1.94 -15.42 -10.02
CA ARG A 77 -0.79 -14.80 -10.72
C ARG A 77 -1.03 -13.36 -11.21
N SER A 78 -2.29 -12.92 -11.32
CA SER A 78 -2.61 -11.55 -11.74
C SER A 78 -2.57 -10.55 -10.59
N ILE A 79 -2.59 -11.05 -9.35
CA ILE A 79 -2.59 -10.28 -8.11
C ILE A 79 -1.16 -9.96 -7.66
N ILE A 80 -0.18 -10.74 -8.12
CA ILE A 80 1.24 -10.53 -7.83
C ILE A 80 1.74 -9.30 -8.62
N PRO A 81 2.25 -8.25 -7.94
CA PRO A 81 2.55 -6.96 -8.58
C PRO A 81 3.81 -6.97 -9.44
N ASN A 82 4.87 -7.65 -8.99
CA ASN A 82 6.16 -7.70 -9.68
C ASN A 82 6.24 -8.90 -10.66
N ASN A 83 6.89 -8.70 -11.81
CA ASN A 83 7.11 -9.76 -12.80
C ASN A 83 8.03 -10.87 -12.28
N GLU A 84 9.04 -10.52 -11.47
CA GLU A 84 9.96 -11.51 -10.89
C GLU A 84 9.23 -12.46 -9.94
N ASP A 85 8.46 -11.92 -8.99
CA ASP A 85 7.65 -12.70 -8.06
C ASP A 85 6.57 -13.52 -8.78
N LYS A 86 6.03 -12.97 -9.87
CA LYS A 86 5.05 -13.67 -10.70
C LYS A 86 5.68 -14.88 -11.39
N GLU A 87 6.90 -14.76 -11.90
CA GLU A 87 7.64 -15.90 -12.43
C GLU A 87 8.00 -16.91 -11.35
N LYS A 88 8.47 -16.44 -10.18
CA LYS A 88 8.77 -17.27 -9.00
C LYS A 88 7.54 -18.08 -8.59
N PHE A 89 6.37 -17.44 -8.51
CA PHE A 89 5.10 -18.09 -8.21
C PHE A 89 4.71 -19.11 -9.28
N VAL A 90 4.75 -18.76 -10.57
CA VAL A 90 4.35 -19.69 -11.65
C VAL A 90 5.24 -20.93 -11.68
N LYS A 91 6.54 -20.79 -11.39
CA LYS A 91 7.48 -21.91 -11.34
C LYS A 91 7.26 -22.81 -10.13
N ARG A 92 6.95 -22.23 -8.96
CA ARG A 92 6.98 -22.93 -7.66
C ARG A 92 5.61 -23.32 -7.11
N CYS A 93 4.51 -22.68 -7.51
CA CYS A 93 3.20 -22.86 -6.83
C CYS A 93 2.63 -24.28 -6.84
N LYS A 94 3.03 -25.11 -7.83
CA LYS A 94 2.59 -26.52 -7.93
C LYS A 94 3.57 -27.52 -7.32
N THR A 95 4.83 -27.15 -7.21
CA THR A 95 5.90 -28.02 -6.68
C THR A 95 6.03 -27.85 -5.16
N ASP A 96 5.92 -26.60 -4.72
CA ASP A 96 6.23 -26.18 -3.37
C ASP A 96 4.98 -26.17 -2.48
N VAL A 97 5.20 -26.27 -1.17
CA VAL A 97 4.14 -26.05 -0.19
C VAL A 97 3.90 -24.55 -0.09
N VAL A 98 2.67 -24.13 -0.38
CA VAL A 98 2.27 -22.73 -0.37
C VAL A 98 1.68 -22.39 1.00
N VAL A 99 2.23 -21.39 1.67
CA VAL A 99 1.75 -20.93 2.98
C VAL A 99 1.33 -19.47 2.87
N LEU A 100 0.10 -19.18 3.28
CA LEU A 100 -0.49 -17.84 3.28
C LEU A 100 -0.64 -17.32 4.71
N TYR A 101 -0.41 -16.03 4.92
CA TYR A 101 -0.64 -15.40 6.22
C TYR A 101 -1.12 -13.96 6.07
N ASP A 102 -1.81 -13.45 7.09
CA ASP A 102 -2.24 -12.05 7.22
C ASP A 102 -1.84 -11.47 8.61
N GLU A 103 -2.34 -10.27 8.96
CA GLU A 103 -1.97 -9.56 10.20
C GLU A 103 -2.66 -10.11 11.44
N ALA A 104 -3.93 -10.51 11.30
CA ALA A 104 -4.77 -11.25 12.25
C ALA A 104 -6.14 -11.46 11.57
N THR A 105 -6.60 -12.71 11.42
CA THR A 105 -7.97 -12.97 10.99
C THR A 105 -8.80 -13.41 12.20
N PRO A 106 -9.62 -12.52 12.81
CA PRO A 106 -10.55 -12.95 13.85
C PRO A 106 -11.63 -13.83 13.22
N GLU A 107 -11.41 -15.15 13.13
CA GLU A 107 -12.45 -16.08 12.71
C GLU A 107 -13.44 -16.28 13.87
N ARG A 108 -14.43 -15.39 13.93
CA ARG A 108 -15.76 -15.75 14.46
C ARG A 108 -16.85 -15.35 13.50
N GLN A 109 -17.00 -16.15 12.46
CA GLN A 109 -18.34 -16.48 11.97
C GLN A 109 -18.32 -17.86 11.32
N GLU A 110 -19.22 -18.74 11.77
CA GLU A 110 -19.44 -20.11 11.29
C GLU A 110 -20.00 -20.13 9.84
N SER A 111 -19.40 -19.38 8.92
CA SER A 111 -19.88 -19.21 7.55
C SER A 111 -18.80 -19.57 6.54
N GLY A 112 -18.30 -20.80 6.60
CA GLY A 112 -17.58 -21.49 5.52
C GLY A 112 -16.24 -20.87 5.10
N LEU A 113 -15.37 -21.72 4.53
CA LEU A 113 -14.02 -21.38 4.04
C LEU A 113 -13.99 -20.30 2.92
N GLY A 114 -15.14 -19.78 2.49
CA GLY A 114 -15.28 -18.82 1.38
C GLY A 114 -15.71 -17.40 1.78
N SER A 115 -15.76 -17.07 3.08
CA SER A 115 -16.18 -15.74 3.54
C SER A 115 -15.01 -14.74 3.72
N SER A 116 -13.80 -15.22 4.04
CA SER A 116 -12.59 -14.41 4.22
C SER A 116 -11.72 -14.32 2.94
N VAL A 117 -10.90 -13.27 2.82
CA VAL A 117 -9.95 -13.11 1.71
C VAL A 117 -8.97 -14.28 1.66
N LEU A 118 -8.42 -14.63 2.83
CA LEU A 118 -7.49 -15.72 3.02
C LEU A 118 -8.12 -17.07 2.61
N GLY A 119 -9.36 -17.33 3.03
CA GLY A 119 -10.11 -18.54 2.66
C GLY A 119 -10.37 -18.65 1.15
N LEU A 120 -10.72 -17.55 0.48
CA LEU A 120 -10.91 -17.52 -0.97
C LEU A 120 -9.63 -17.80 -1.76
N LEU A 121 -8.50 -17.23 -1.33
CA LEU A 121 -7.19 -17.50 -1.94
C LEU A 121 -6.79 -18.96 -1.73
N LEU A 122 -6.97 -19.46 -0.52
CA LEU A 122 -6.66 -20.84 -0.15
C LEU A 122 -7.45 -21.84 -0.99
N GLN A 123 -8.76 -21.60 -1.16
CA GLN A 123 -9.61 -22.42 -2.01
C GLN A 123 -9.16 -22.34 -3.48
N LYS A 124 -8.91 -21.14 -4.00
CA LYS A 124 -8.51 -20.93 -5.39
C LYS A 124 -7.16 -21.59 -5.72
N LEU A 125 -6.18 -21.52 -4.80
CA LEU A 125 -4.89 -22.22 -4.95
C LEU A 125 -5.07 -23.73 -5.02
N ARG A 126 -5.95 -24.29 -4.18
CA ARG A 126 -6.26 -25.73 -4.18
C ARG A 126 -6.99 -26.16 -5.44
N ASP A 127 -7.95 -25.36 -5.90
CA ASP A 127 -8.64 -25.58 -7.18
C ASP A 127 -7.64 -25.58 -8.36
N ASP A 128 -6.61 -24.74 -8.29
CA ASP A 128 -5.52 -24.67 -9.27
C ASP A 128 -4.44 -25.78 -9.08
N GLY A 129 -4.62 -26.67 -8.10
CA GLY A 129 -3.78 -27.84 -7.83
C GLY A 129 -2.58 -27.61 -6.90
N CYS A 130 -2.53 -26.48 -6.18
CA CYS A 130 -1.43 -26.14 -5.28
C CYS A 130 -1.63 -26.78 -3.89
N LYS A 131 -0.52 -27.15 -3.23
CA LYS A 131 -0.52 -27.61 -1.82
C LYS A 131 -0.55 -26.40 -0.88
N ALA A 132 -1.73 -25.82 -0.68
CA ALA A 132 -1.88 -24.55 0.03
C ALA A 132 -2.43 -24.71 1.47
N PHE A 133 -1.81 -23.99 2.41
CA PHE A 133 -2.15 -23.88 3.82
C PHE A 133 -2.14 -22.43 4.28
N HIS A 134 -2.82 -22.11 5.38
CA HIS A 134 -2.68 -20.82 6.05
C HIS A 134 -1.94 -20.98 7.38
N LEU A 135 -1.30 -19.92 7.85
CA LEU A 135 -0.67 -19.87 9.16
C LEU A 135 -1.73 -19.78 10.26
N GLU A 136 -1.69 -20.69 11.23
CA GLU A 136 -2.73 -20.91 12.25
C GLU A 136 -2.71 -19.85 13.36
N GLU A 137 -3.90 -19.53 13.86
CA GLU A 137 -4.10 -18.83 15.13
C GLU A 137 -4.45 -19.83 16.24
N GLU A 138 -3.74 -19.82 17.36
CA GLU A 138 -4.05 -20.73 18.47
C GLU A 138 -5.36 -20.30 19.16
N THR A 139 -6.48 -20.92 18.80
CA THR A 139 -7.69 -20.80 19.61
C THR A 139 -7.51 -21.62 20.88
N ARG A 140 -7.28 -20.95 22.02
CA ARG A 140 -7.36 -21.61 23.33
C ARG A 140 -8.67 -22.39 23.42
N ARG A 141 -8.61 -23.72 23.32
CA ARG A 141 -9.74 -24.61 23.62
C ARG A 141 -10.23 -24.26 25.02
N ARG A 142 -11.40 -23.63 25.11
CA ARG A 142 -12.08 -23.41 26.40
C ARG A 142 -12.31 -24.78 27.02
N GLY A 143 -11.46 -25.13 27.98
CA GLY A 143 -11.58 -26.36 28.75
C GLY A 143 -12.99 -26.46 29.32
N ARG A 144 -13.68 -27.55 28.97
CA ARG A 144 -14.98 -27.92 29.50
C ARG A 144 -14.81 -28.28 30.97
N ARG A 145 -14.70 -27.29 31.86
CA ARG A 145 -14.76 -27.52 33.31
C ARG A 145 -16.22 -27.73 33.70
N SER A 146 -16.49 -28.95 34.15
CA SER A 146 -17.73 -29.38 34.77
C SER A 146 -18.21 -28.36 35.81
N LEU A 147 -19.47 -27.95 35.70
CA LEU A 147 -20.14 -27.17 36.74
C LEU A 147 -20.07 -27.93 38.07
N ASN A 148 -19.61 -27.25 39.12
CA ASN A 148 -20.08 -27.49 40.48
C ASN A 148 -20.42 -26.14 41.12
N LYS A 149 -21.62 -26.08 41.70
CA LYS A 149 -22.26 -24.94 42.38
C LYS A 149 -21.48 -24.53 43.63
N SER A 150 -21.29 -23.22 43.86
CA SER A 150 -21.86 -22.45 45.00
C SER A 150 -21.19 -21.07 45.19
N SER A 151 -22.00 -20.14 45.74
CA SER A 151 -21.68 -18.88 46.47
C SER A 151 -21.29 -17.58 45.74
N THR A 152 -22.26 -16.65 45.70
CA THR A 152 -22.27 -15.24 46.18
C THR A 152 -21.09 -14.26 45.89
N PHE A 153 -21.43 -13.19 45.12
CA PHE A 153 -20.91 -11.80 44.89
C PHE A 153 -19.60 -11.27 45.57
N PRO A 154 -18.93 -10.17 45.08
CA PRO A 154 -19.37 -9.13 44.14
C PRO A 154 -18.39 -8.69 43.01
N VAL A 155 -18.87 -7.75 42.19
CA VAL A 155 -18.25 -7.03 41.06
C VAL A 155 -16.90 -6.37 41.38
N ARG A 156 -15.89 -6.56 40.50
CA ARG A 156 -14.83 -5.55 40.25
C ARG A 156 -14.06 -5.76 38.93
N ALA A 157 -13.83 -4.63 38.25
CA ALA A 157 -12.83 -4.31 37.23
C ALA A 157 -12.73 -5.22 35.99
N GLY A 158 -13.33 -4.75 34.89
CA GLY A 158 -13.00 -5.22 33.55
C GLY A 158 -11.56 -4.84 33.22
N HIS A 159 -10.66 -5.81 33.33
CA HIS A 159 -9.48 -5.86 32.48
C HIS A 159 -9.95 -6.56 31.20
N GLU A 160 -10.12 -5.80 30.12
CA GLU A 160 -10.16 -6.37 28.78
C GLU A 160 -8.87 -7.17 28.59
N ALA A 161 -9.00 -8.48 28.35
CA ALA A 161 -7.87 -9.30 27.94
C ALA A 161 -7.35 -8.77 26.60
N PRO A 162 -6.02 -8.73 26.37
CA PRO A 162 -5.47 -8.27 25.10
C PRO A 162 -6.05 -9.11 23.96
N ALA A 163 -6.35 -8.45 22.85
CA ALA A 163 -6.81 -9.07 21.62
C ALA A 163 -5.87 -10.23 21.25
N SER A 164 -6.44 -11.35 20.81
CA SER A 164 -5.68 -12.51 20.35
C SER A 164 -4.75 -12.12 19.21
N GLU A 165 -3.44 -12.16 19.44
CA GLU A 165 -2.41 -12.05 18.40
C GLU A 165 -2.41 -13.36 17.60
N GLY A 166 -2.92 -13.31 16.37
CA GLY A 166 -2.91 -14.42 15.40
C GLY A 166 -2.26 -13.98 14.09
N GLY A 167 -1.78 -14.92 13.27
CA GLY A 167 -1.13 -14.63 11.99
C GLY A 167 0.33 -14.19 12.10
N PHE A 168 0.76 -13.26 11.23
CA PHE A 168 2.15 -12.76 11.14
C PHE A 168 2.67 -12.23 12.47
N ASN A 169 1.84 -11.53 13.25
CA ASN A 169 2.26 -10.89 14.50
C ASN A 169 2.78 -11.91 15.53
N LYS A 170 2.16 -13.09 15.60
CA LYS A 170 2.62 -14.19 16.47
C LYS A 170 3.94 -14.77 15.97
N PHE A 171 4.03 -15.02 14.67
CA PHE A 171 5.26 -15.55 14.08
C PHE A 171 6.43 -14.58 14.28
N GLN A 172 6.20 -13.28 14.08
CA GLN A 172 7.21 -12.24 14.30
C GLN A 172 7.64 -12.13 15.77
N SER A 173 6.70 -12.28 16.72
CA SER A 173 7.02 -12.18 18.15
C SER A 173 7.78 -13.41 18.67
N GLU A 174 7.50 -14.59 18.13
CA GLU A 174 8.15 -15.85 18.51
C GLU A 174 9.47 -16.10 17.77
N TYR A 175 9.54 -15.69 16.51
CA TYR A 175 10.63 -16.01 15.57
C TYR A 175 11.10 -14.77 14.76
N PRO A 176 11.54 -13.68 15.43
CA PRO A 176 11.94 -12.44 14.75
C PRO A 176 13.14 -12.60 13.80
N GLU A 177 14.00 -13.59 14.03
CA GLU A 177 15.17 -13.89 13.20
C GLU A 177 14.81 -14.35 11.77
N HIS A 178 13.59 -14.84 11.58
CA HIS A 178 13.06 -15.26 10.27
C HIS A 178 12.27 -14.14 9.58
N CYS A 179 12.29 -12.91 10.10
CA CYS A 179 11.58 -11.75 9.56
C CYS A 179 12.56 -10.67 9.07
N GLU A 180 12.35 -10.20 7.84
CA GLU A 180 13.02 -9.02 7.32
C GLU A 180 12.35 -7.77 7.88
N THR A 181 13.11 -6.90 8.55
CA THR A 181 12.62 -5.64 9.13
C THR A 181 13.41 -4.45 8.60
N ASN A 182 12.74 -3.49 7.97
CA ASN A 182 13.40 -2.28 7.47
C ASN A 182 13.51 -1.22 8.59
N LEU A 183 14.61 -1.26 9.33
CA LEU A 183 14.96 -0.24 10.33
C LEU A 183 15.67 0.95 9.68
N ASP A 184 14.93 1.75 8.91
CA ASP A 184 15.35 3.11 8.52
C ASP A 184 14.39 4.15 9.13
N CYS A 185 14.42 4.24 10.46
CA CYS A 185 13.87 5.35 11.23
C CYS A 185 14.80 5.63 12.42
N SER A 186 15.71 6.59 12.22
CA SER A 186 16.60 7.12 13.26
C SER A 186 15.82 7.71 14.44
N CYS A 187 16.00 7.18 15.64
CA CYS A 187 15.80 7.92 16.88
C CYS A 187 17.11 7.92 17.69
N THR A 188 17.74 9.09 17.73
CA THR A 188 18.81 9.44 18.65
C THR A 188 18.26 9.57 20.07
N SER A 189 18.84 8.87 21.04
CA SER A 189 18.88 9.34 22.43
C SER A 189 20.25 9.04 23.06
N SER A 190 20.84 10.09 23.60
CA SER A 190 22.18 10.20 24.23
C SER A 190 22.19 9.63 25.67
N SER A 191 22.96 8.54 25.96
CA SER A 191 24.28 8.42 26.67
C SER A 191 24.29 8.64 28.22
N PRO A 192 25.31 8.19 29.03
CA PRO A 192 26.63 7.58 28.72
C PRO A 192 27.04 6.39 29.69
N PRO A 193 28.32 6.03 29.96
CA PRO A 193 28.93 4.75 29.53
C PRO A 193 29.43 3.83 30.68
N ALA A 194 29.78 2.59 30.36
CA ALA A 194 30.74 1.81 31.17
C ALA A 194 31.65 0.97 30.27
N SER A 195 32.94 1.24 30.41
CA SER A 195 34.10 0.66 29.74
C SER A 195 34.39 -0.78 30.17
N VAL A 196 34.74 -1.65 29.21
CA VAL A 196 35.72 -2.73 29.42
C VAL A 196 36.60 -2.88 28.16
N LEU A 197 37.89 -3.02 28.43
CA LEU A 197 39.04 -3.04 27.53
C LEU A 197 39.20 -4.36 26.75
N GLY A 198 39.72 -4.25 25.52
CA GLY A 198 40.88 -5.03 25.06
C GLY A 198 40.63 -6.40 24.41
N LEU A 199 40.95 -6.51 23.12
CA LEU A 199 42.03 -7.33 22.53
C LEU A 199 41.99 -7.06 21.01
N GLY A 200 43.05 -6.55 20.39
CA GLY A 200 44.05 -7.40 19.74
C GLY A 200 43.41 -8.07 18.52
N GLY A 201 43.33 -7.43 17.36
CA GLY A 201 44.47 -7.34 16.45
C GLY A 201 44.65 -8.67 15.72
N LEU A 202 44.16 -8.78 14.49
CA LEU A 202 44.73 -9.63 13.45
C LEU A 202 44.22 -9.19 12.08
N ARG A 203 45.16 -8.66 11.30
CA ARG A 203 45.06 -8.50 9.85
C ARG A 203 45.68 -9.76 9.26
N ILE A 204 45.02 -10.35 8.26
CA ILE A 204 45.66 -11.34 7.39
C ILE A 204 45.95 -10.62 6.08
N SER A 205 47.21 -10.23 5.94
CA SER A 205 47.84 -9.86 4.68
C SER A 205 48.14 -11.12 3.89
N SER A 206 48.01 -11.04 2.56
CA SER A 206 48.85 -11.82 1.64
C SER A 206 49.34 -10.88 0.54
N ASP A 207 50.66 -10.70 0.57
CA ASP A 207 51.58 -9.99 -0.33
C ASP A 207 51.55 -10.60 -1.76
N CYS A 208 52.19 -10.10 -2.82
CA CYS A 208 53.14 -9.01 -3.08
C CYS A 208 53.29 -8.87 -4.61
N SER A 209 53.67 -7.70 -5.11
CA SER A 209 54.76 -7.52 -6.11
C SER A 209 55.05 -6.04 -6.38
N ASP A 210 56.19 -5.61 -5.82
CA ASP A 210 57.25 -4.68 -6.24
C ASP A 210 57.03 -3.57 -7.29
N GLY A 211 57.48 -2.37 -6.91
CA GLY A 211 57.81 -1.26 -7.81
C GLY A 211 58.14 0.01 -7.03
N GLU A 212 59.41 0.17 -6.65
CA GLU A 212 59.96 1.37 -5.98
C GLU A 212 59.85 2.65 -6.84
N SER A 213 59.54 3.77 -6.17
CA SER A 213 60.06 5.10 -6.51
C SER A 213 59.75 6.09 -5.37
N ASP A 214 60.80 6.48 -4.65
CA ASP A 214 60.83 7.59 -3.70
C ASP A 214 60.22 8.89 -4.22
N ARG A 215 59.49 9.61 -3.33
CA ARG A 215 59.50 11.08 -3.12
C ARG A 215 58.33 11.51 -2.20
N GLU A 216 58.67 11.94 -0.99
CA GLU A 216 57.94 12.98 -0.22
C GLU A 216 58.61 14.35 -0.53
N PRO A 217 58.04 15.55 -0.24
CA PRO A 217 56.90 15.86 0.64
C PRO A 217 55.91 16.92 0.09
N GLY A 218 54.82 17.20 0.82
CA GLY A 218 54.33 18.59 0.93
C GLY A 218 52.82 18.86 0.75
N SER A 219 52.26 19.46 1.81
CA SER A 219 51.23 20.50 1.85
C SER A 219 49.85 20.30 1.19
N ALA A 220 48.85 20.51 2.03
CA ALA A 220 47.45 20.82 1.73
C ALA A 220 47.23 21.66 0.47
N THR A 221 46.31 21.21 -0.38
CA THR A 221 45.29 22.06 -1.00
C THR A 221 44.11 21.20 -1.45
N GLU A 222 42.94 21.78 -1.28
CA GLU A 222 41.59 21.38 -1.68
C GLU A 222 41.52 20.67 -3.04
N SER A 223 40.74 19.59 -3.10
CA SER A 223 40.29 19.00 -4.36
C SER A 223 38.83 18.62 -4.23
N GLU A 224 37.97 19.61 -4.53
CA GLU A 224 36.84 19.49 -5.45
C GLU A 224 36.37 18.06 -5.72
N GLY A 225 35.49 17.57 -4.85
CA GLY A 225 34.62 16.44 -5.15
C GLY A 225 33.55 16.91 -6.13
N SER A 226 33.83 16.70 -7.42
CA SER A 226 32.92 16.84 -8.57
C SER A 226 31.43 16.69 -8.21
N PRO A 227 30.56 17.68 -8.51
CA PRO A 227 29.12 17.48 -8.42
C PRO A 227 28.71 16.58 -9.58
N LEU A 228 28.33 15.34 -9.26
CA LEU A 228 27.44 14.59 -10.14
C LEU A 228 26.23 15.49 -10.44
N PRO A 229 25.80 15.66 -11.70
CA PRO A 229 24.61 16.42 -11.99
C PRO A 229 23.41 15.58 -11.53
N ILE A 230 23.06 15.71 -10.25
CA ILE A 230 21.74 15.36 -9.74
C ILE A 230 20.83 16.42 -10.33
N ASN A 231 20.41 16.20 -11.58
CA ASN A 231 19.41 17.01 -12.26
C ASN A 231 18.02 16.65 -11.71
N GLN A 232 17.89 16.60 -10.38
CA GLN A 232 16.59 16.53 -9.73
C GLN A 232 15.98 17.93 -9.84
N PRO A 233 14.79 18.07 -10.43
CA PRO A 233 14.14 19.37 -10.53
C PRO A 233 13.98 19.93 -9.12
N ALA A 234 14.32 21.21 -8.95
CA ALA A 234 14.13 21.90 -7.68
C ALA A 234 12.66 21.80 -7.26
N PHE A 235 12.40 21.31 -6.05
CA PHE A 235 11.07 21.24 -5.48
C PHE A 235 10.70 22.58 -4.81
N PRO A 236 9.40 22.94 -4.80
CA PRO A 236 8.30 22.32 -5.52
C PRO A 236 8.38 22.61 -7.03
N VAL A 237 7.83 21.70 -7.84
CA VAL A 237 7.88 21.80 -9.30
C VAL A 237 6.78 22.72 -9.80
N GLN A 238 7.14 23.76 -10.55
CA GLN A 238 6.17 24.65 -11.16
C GLN A 238 5.49 24.00 -12.38
N ILE A 239 4.20 23.70 -12.26
CA ILE A 239 3.40 23.08 -13.33
C ILE A 239 2.85 24.14 -14.27
N LEU A 240 2.22 25.19 -13.73
CA LEU A 240 1.78 26.38 -14.46
C LEU A 240 2.18 27.64 -13.68
N PRO A 241 2.09 28.84 -14.28
CA PRO A 241 2.16 30.08 -13.52
C PRO A 241 1.22 30.01 -12.30
N TYR A 242 1.81 30.24 -11.13
CA TYR A 242 1.15 30.19 -9.82
C TYR A 242 0.64 28.82 -9.35
N LEU A 243 0.95 27.71 -10.04
CA LEU A 243 0.59 26.34 -9.62
C LEU A 243 1.85 25.48 -9.45
N TYR A 244 2.08 25.04 -8.23
CA TYR A 244 3.24 24.26 -7.83
C TYR A 244 2.81 22.89 -7.28
N LEU A 245 3.55 21.85 -7.68
CA LEU A 245 3.38 20.47 -7.22
C LEU A 245 4.54 20.10 -6.30
N GLY A 246 4.24 19.63 -5.09
CA GLY A 246 5.27 19.29 -4.11
C GLY A 246 4.92 18.12 -3.19
N CYS A 247 5.75 17.99 -2.17
CA CYS A 247 5.70 16.97 -1.12
C CYS A 247 5.53 17.62 0.26
N ALA A 248 5.49 16.80 1.31
CA ALA A 248 5.32 17.28 2.68
C ALA A 248 6.43 18.27 3.08
N LYS A 249 7.68 18.01 2.71
CA LYS A 249 8.82 18.88 3.04
C LYS A 249 8.67 20.30 2.45
N ASP A 250 8.06 20.41 1.27
CA ASP A 250 7.81 21.71 0.61
C ASP A 250 6.76 22.52 1.37
N SER A 251 5.74 21.85 1.92
CA SER A 251 4.66 22.51 2.67
C SER A 251 5.10 23.09 4.01
N THR A 252 6.23 22.63 4.55
CA THR A 252 6.75 23.09 5.86
C THR A 252 7.92 24.08 5.71
N ASN A 253 8.28 24.49 4.49
CA ASN A 253 9.44 25.32 4.22
C ASN A 253 9.02 26.78 3.90
N LEU A 254 9.07 27.65 4.91
CA LEU A 254 8.67 29.07 4.76
C LEU A 254 9.48 29.83 3.71
N ASP A 255 10.77 29.53 3.55
CA ASP A 255 11.62 30.20 2.55
C ASP A 255 11.14 29.89 1.13
N VAL A 256 10.84 28.61 0.87
CA VAL A 256 10.29 28.14 -0.40
C VAL A 256 8.90 28.71 -0.66
N LEU A 257 8.02 28.68 0.35
CA LEU A 257 6.68 29.25 0.24
C LEU A 257 6.73 30.75 -0.08
N SER A 258 7.62 31.50 0.60
CA SER A 258 7.80 32.93 0.38
C SER A 258 8.40 33.22 -0.99
N LYS A 259 9.45 32.47 -1.40
CA LYS A 259 10.12 32.61 -2.69
C LYS A 259 9.16 32.52 -3.88
N TYR A 260 8.20 31.60 -3.81
CA TYR A 260 7.23 31.37 -4.88
C TYR A 260 5.91 32.13 -4.69
N ASN A 261 5.84 33.03 -3.70
CA ASN A 261 4.64 33.77 -3.30
C ASN A 261 3.43 32.83 -3.08
N ILE A 262 3.66 31.69 -2.44
CA ILE A 262 2.63 30.72 -2.14
C ILE A 262 1.82 31.25 -0.96
N LYS A 263 0.51 31.41 -1.18
CA LYS A 263 -0.46 31.83 -0.15
C LYS A 263 -1.60 30.82 0.01
N TYR A 264 -1.66 29.84 -0.88
CA TYR A 264 -2.65 28.77 -0.88
C TYR A 264 -1.95 27.42 -0.79
N ILE A 265 -2.41 26.54 0.09
CA ILE A 265 -1.84 25.21 0.25
C ILE A 265 -2.96 24.17 0.25
N LEU A 266 -2.91 23.24 -0.70
CA LEU A 266 -3.83 22.12 -0.83
C LEU A 266 -3.13 20.84 -0.37
N ASN A 267 -3.48 20.38 0.83
CA ASN A 267 -2.96 19.18 1.47
C ASN A 267 -3.85 17.98 1.13
N VAL A 268 -3.35 17.05 0.30
CA VAL A 268 -4.09 15.84 -0.11
C VAL A 268 -3.65 14.65 0.74
N THR A 269 -3.73 14.76 2.07
CA THR A 269 -3.43 13.67 3.00
C THR A 269 -4.37 13.71 4.22
N PRO A 270 -4.65 12.56 4.86
CA PRO A 270 -5.49 12.52 6.06
C PRO A 270 -4.72 12.90 7.32
N ASN A 271 -3.44 12.58 7.40
CA ASN A 271 -2.68 12.56 8.66
C ASN A 271 -1.56 13.60 8.73
N LEU A 272 -1.25 14.34 7.65
CA LEU A 272 -0.25 15.41 7.75
C LEU A 272 -0.92 16.71 8.23
N PRO A 273 -0.38 17.35 9.28
CA PRO A 273 -0.88 18.63 9.75
C PRO A 273 -0.52 19.76 8.78
N ASN A 274 -1.34 20.81 8.78
CA ASN A 274 -1.05 22.07 8.10
C ASN A 274 -0.20 22.95 9.02
N MET A 275 1.10 23.08 8.74
CA MET A 275 2.05 23.69 9.68
C MET A 275 1.75 25.14 10.04
N PHE A 276 1.29 25.95 9.08
CA PHE A 276 1.14 27.40 9.24
C PHE A 276 -0.33 27.85 9.26
N GLU A 277 -1.27 26.95 9.55
CA GLU A 277 -2.71 27.23 9.45
C GLU A 277 -3.18 28.33 10.41
N HIS A 278 -2.50 28.46 11.57
CA HIS A 278 -2.85 29.46 12.59
C HIS A 278 -2.12 30.80 12.44
N GLU A 279 -1.20 30.93 11.47
CA GLU A 279 -0.40 32.15 11.29
C GLU A 279 -1.13 33.22 10.45
N GLY A 280 -2.25 32.87 9.80
CA GLY A 280 -3.09 33.80 9.03
C GLY A 280 -2.55 34.19 7.66
N ASP A 281 -1.29 33.87 7.36
CA ASP A 281 -0.63 34.18 6.08
C ASP A 281 -0.95 33.21 4.93
N PHE A 282 -1.52 32.05 5.25
CA PHE A 282 -1.80 30.98 4.30
C PHE A 282 -3.27 30.54 4.39
N LYS A 283 -3.90 30.38 3.23
CA LYS A 283 -5.19 29.72 3.12
C LYS A 283 -4.97 28.24 2.85
N TYR A 284 -5.41 27.40 3.77
CA TYR A 284 -5.32 25.94 3.63
C TYR A 284 -6.64 25.34 3.13
N LYS A 285 -6.52 24.22 2.42
CA LYS A 285 -7.58 23.25 2.23
C LYS A 285 -6.98 21.85 2.37
N GLN A 286 -7.66 20.99 3.12
CA GLN A 286 -7.26 19.60 3.28
C GLN A 286 -8.28 18.67 2.62
N ILE A 287 -7.79 17.75 1.80
CA ILE A 287 -8.55 16.62 1.26
C ILE A 287 -8.00 15.35 1.93
N PRO A 288 -8.70 14.81 2.95
CA PRO A 288 -8.16 13.74 3.79
C PRO A 288 -8.27 12.38 3.12
N ILE A 289 -7.44 12.15 2.09
CA ILE A 289 -7.44 10.93 1.28
C ILE A 289 -6.10 10.16 1.41
N SER A 290 -6.20 8.89 1.83
CA SER A 290 -5.08 7.95 1.82
C SER A 290 -4.68 7.57 0.40
N ASP A 291 -3.42 7.18 0.20
CA ASP A 291 -2.92 6.76 -1.12
C ASP A 291 -3.26 5.31 -1.41
N HIS A 292 -4.56 5.01 -1.45
CA HIS A 292 -5.02 3.63 -1.38
C HIS A 292 -6.10 3.36 -2.43
N TRP A 293 -6.17 2.10 -2.88
CA TRP A 293 -7.06 1.66 -3.95
C TRP A 293 -8.55 1.79 -3.64
N SER A 294 -8.93 1.92 -2.37
CA SER A 294 -10.33 2.03 -1.93
C SER A 294 -10.85 3.46 -1.91
N GLN A 295 -9.95 4.44 -2.09
CA GLN A 295 -10.28 5.83 -1.87
C GLN A 295 -10.87 6.47 -3.12
N ASN A 296 -11.89 7.30 -2.93
CA ASN A 296 -12.49 8.09 -4.00
C ASN A 296 -11.97 9.52 -3.93
N LEU A 297 -10.98 9.84 -4.77
CA LEU A 297 -10.39 11.18 -4.87
C LEU A 297 -11.16 12.05 -5.88
N SER A 298 -11.78 11.47 -6.91
CA SER A 298 -12.48 12.21 -7.96
C SER A 298 -13.69 13.01 -7.45
N GLN A 299 -14.35 12.56 -6.38
CA GLN A 299 -15.42 13.34 -5.74
C GLN A 299 -14.96 14.72 -5.26
N PHE A 300 -13.65 14.90 -5.00
CA PHE A 300 -13.08 16.17 -4.56
C PHE A 300 -12.52 17.01 -5.70
N PHE A 301 -12.51 16.54 -6.95
CA PHE A 301 -11.96 17.30 -8.08
C PHE A 301 -12.63 18.67 -8.24
N PRO A 302 -13.96 18.82 -8.23
CA PRO A 302 -14.59 20.14 -8.38
C PRO A 302 -14.13 21.13 -7.29
N GLU A 303 -14.03 20.63 -6.06
CA GLU A 303 -13.61 21.43 -4.91
C GLU A 303 -12.13 21.82 -4.99
N ALA A 304 -11.25 20.87 -5.34
CA ALA A 304 -9.83 21.10 -5.50
C ALA A 304 -9.54 22.08 -6.64
N ILE A 305 -10.22 21.91 -7.78
CA ILE A 305 -10.05 22.73 -8.98
C ILE A 305 -10.50 24.18 -8.70
N SER A 306 -11.63 24.35 -8.04
CA SER A 306 -12.10 25.68 -7.59
C SER A 306 -11.10 26.37 -6.66
N PHE A 307 -10.50 25.62 -5.72
CA PHE A 307 -9.49 26.16 -4.82
C PHE A 307 -8.19 26.57 -5.54
N ILE A 308 -7.76 25.78 -6.54
CA ILE A 308 -6.61 26.13 -7.40
C ILE A 308 -6.90 27.38 -8.22
N ASP A 309 -8.10 27.50 -8.81
CA ASP A 309 -8.48 28.69 -9.57
C ASP A 309 -8.54 29.95 -8.71
N GLU A 310 -9.07 29.84 -7.50
CA GLU A 310 -9.14 30.98 -6.58
C GLU A 310 -7.74 31.57 -6.36
N ALA A 311 -6.75 30.73 -6.06
CA ALA A 311 -5.37 31.16 -5.88
C ALA A 311 -4.79 31.81 -7.13
N ARG A 312 -4.94 31.14 -8.28
CA ARG A 312 -4.38 31.60 -9.56
C ARG A 312 -5.03 32.90 -10.04
N SER A 313 -6.33 33.08 -9.83
CA SER A 313 -7.07 34.31 -10.18
C SER A 313 -6.55 35.54 -9.42
N LYS A 314 -6.07 35.33 -8.18
CA LYS A 314 -5.45 36.36 -7.34
C LYS A 314 -3.95 36.55 -7.60
N LYS A 315 -3.38 35.81 -8.57
CA LYS A 315 -1.92 35.76 -8.84
C LYS A 315 -1.10 35.38 -7.60
N CYS A 316 -1.69 34.59 -6.72
CA CYS A 316 -1.01 33.98 -5.59
C CYS A 316 -0.59 32.57 -5.96
N GLY A 317 0.60 32.15 -5.54
CA GLY A 317 1.03 30.77 -5.68
C GLY A 317 0.14 29.82 -4.88
N ILE A 318 -0.19 28.68 -5.48
CA ILE A 318 -0.76 27.53 -4.78
C ILE A 318 0.19 26.33 -4.84
N LEU A 319 0.40 25.71 -3.68
CA LEU A 319 1.08 24.43 -3.54
C LEU A 319 0.06 23.31 -3.39
N VAL A 320 0.05 22.37 -4.34
CA VAL A 320 -0.68 21.10 -4.21
C VAL A 320 0.32 20.03 -3.78
N HIS A 321 0.13 19.47 -2.58
CA HIS A 321 1.07 18.48 -2.04
C HIS A 321 0.37 17.27 -1.42
N CYS A 322 1.13 16.19 -1.32
CA CYS A 322 0.80 15.04 -0.49
C CYS A 322 2.05 14.66 0.31
N LEU A 323 2.22 13.39 0.67
CA LEU A 323 3.43 12.94 1.38
C LEU A 323 4.69 13.06 0.51
N ALA A 324 4.77 12.27 -0.58
CA ALA A 324 5.95 12.21 -1.46
C ALA A 324 5.83 13.05 -2.75
N GLY A 325 4.64 13.60 -3.03
CA GLY A 325 4.38 14.33 -4.28
C GLY A 325 4.34 13.44 -5.53
N ILE A 326 4.00 12.15 -5.40
CA ILE A 326 4.09 11.15 -6.49
C ILE A 326 2.71 10.72 -7.03
N SER A 327 1.72 10.54 -6.15
CA SER A 327 0.42 9.98 -6.50
C SER A 327 -0.74 10.95 -6.25
N ARG A 328 -1.22 11.11 -5.01
CA ARG A 328 -2.40 11.95 -4.67
C ARG A 328 -2.38 13.38 -5.23
N SER A 329 -1.32 14.15 -4.94
CA SER A 329 -1.20 15.53 -5.43
C SER A 329 -1.03 15.61 -6.94
N VAL A 330 -0.37 14.61 -7.55
CA VAL A 330 -0.28 14.48 -9.01
C VAL A 330 -1.65 14.26 -9.60
N THR A 331 -2.46 13.36 -9.05
CA THR A 331 -3.83 13.08 -9.54
C THR A 331 -4.66 14.36 -9.57
N VAL A 332 -4.67 15.14 -8.49
CA VAL A 332 -5.40 16.41 -8.43
C VAL A 332 -4.86 17.41 -9.47
N THR A 333 -3.54 17.47 -9.64
CA THR A 333 -2.90 18.34 -10.63
C THR A 333 -3.26 17.96 -12.07
N VAL A 334 -3.28 16.66 -12.39
CA VAL A 334 -3.66 16.15 -13.71
C VAL A 334 -5.14 16.46 -13.98
N ALA A 335 -6.04 16.19 -13.02
CA ALA A 335 -7.45 16.54 -13.15
C ALA A 335 -7.66 18.03 -13.40
N TYR A 336 -6.90 18.89 -12.72
CA TYR A 336 -6.91 20.33 -12.95
C TYR A 336 -6.53 20.70 -14.38
N LEU A 337 -5.44 20.13 -14.89
CA LEU A 337 -4.98 20.39 -16.26
C LEU A 337 -5.99 19.93 -17.31
N MET A 338 -6.59 18.75 -17.12
CA MET A 338 -7.63 18.23 -18.01
C MET A 338 -8.80 19.21 -18.10
N GLN A 339 -9.35 19.64 -16.96
CA GLN A 339 -10.51 20.52 -16.94
C GLN A 339 -10.20 21.96 -17.41
N LYS A 340 -9.01 22.49 -17.10
CA LYS A 340 -8.70 23.90 -17.35
C LYS A 340 -8.03 24.18 -18.68
N LEU A 341 -7.33 23.20 -19.22
CA LEU A 341 -6.64 23.32 -20.50
C LEU A 341 -7.28 22.42 -21.58
N ASN A 342 -8.39 21.75 -21.27
CA ASN A 342 -9.06 20.79 -22.15
C ASN A 342 -8.08 19.74 -22.71
N LEU A 343 -7.16 19.27 -21.85
CA LEU A 343 -6.18 18.24 -22.20
C LEU A 343 -6.77 16.86 -21.95
N SER A 344 -6.51 15.92 -22.87
CA SER A 344 -6.73 14.51 -22.60
C SER A 344 -5.97 14.07 -21.34
N LEU A 345 -6.37 12.96 -20.73
CA LEU A 345 -5.64 12.38 -19.60
C LEU A 345 -4.17 12.14 -19.98
N ASN A 346 -3.92 11.56 -21.15
CA ASN A 346 -2.57 11.28 -21.62
C ASN A 346 -1.75 12.57 -21.76
N ASP A 347 -2.31 13.60 -22.39
CA ASP A 347 -1.61 14.88 -22.57
C ASP A 347 -1.35 15.59 -21.24
N ALA A 348 -2.32 15.59 -20.34
CA ALA A 348 -2.20 16.19 -19.01
C ALA A 348 -1.18 15.44 -18.15
N TYR A 349 -1.19 14.11 -18.19
CA TYR A 349 -0.22 13.26 -17.49
C TYR A 349 1.19 13.51 -18.00
N ASP A 350 1.39 13.47 -19.32
CA ASP A 350 2.69 13.69 -19.94
C ASP A 350 3.20 15.11 -19.71
N PHE A 351 2.30 16.10 -19.65
CA PHE A 351 2.64 17.47 -19.28
C PHE A 351 3.30 17.54 -17.89
N VAL A 352 2.73 16.83 -16.90
CA VAL A 352 3.32 16.76 -15.55
C VAL A 352 4.59 15.91 -15.58
N LYS A 353 4.60 14.78 -16.31
CA LYS A 353 5.75 13.86 -16.41
C LYS A 353 7.01 14.53 -16.95
N ARG A 354 6.87 15.40 -17.97
CA ARG A 354 7.99 16.18 -18.54
C ARG A 354 8.63 17.13 -17.52
N LYS A 355 7.86 17.59 -16.54
CA LYS A 355 8.33 18.49 -15.47
C LYS A 355 8.81 17.73 -14.24
N LYS A 356 8.24 16.56 -13.97
CA LYS A 356 8.56 15.67 -12.85
C LYS A 356 8.51 14.21 -13.31
N SER A 357 9.68 13.63 -13.56
CA SER A 357 9.81 12.30 -14.16
C SER A 357 9.36 11.15 -13.27
N ASN A 358 9.34 11.31 -11.95
CA ASN A 358 8.95 10.25 -11.01
C ASN A 358 7.48 10.28 -10.58
N ILE A 359 6.59 10.94 -11.33
CA ILE A 359 5.15 10.84 -11.06
C ILE A 359 4.65 9.41 -11.30
N SER A 360 3.76 8.95 -10.42
CA SER A 360 3.13 7.64 -10.47
C SER A 360 1.87 7.60 -9.60
N PRO A 361 0.74 8.19 -10.04
CA PRO A 361 -0.58 7.95 -9.45
C PRO A 361 -0.86 6.46 -9.31
N ASN A 362 -1.47 6.06 -8.19
CA ASN A 362 -1.91 4.68 -8.06
C ASN A 362 -2.98 4.34 -9.13
N PHE A 363 -3.10 3.06 -9.46
CA PHE A 363 -3.96 2.61 -10.56
C PHE A 363 -5.44 2.97 -10.37
N ASN A 364 -5.94 3.05 -9.13
CA ASN A 364 -7.32 3.43 -8.83
C ASN A 364 -7.55 4.92 -9.12
N PHE A 365 -6.60 5.78 -8.77
CA PHE A 365 -6.65 7.19 -9.15
C PHE A 365 -6.49 7.39 -10.65
N MET A 366 -5.72 6.54 -11.34
CA MET A 366 -5.66 6.56 -12.80
C MET A 366 -7.03 6.21 -13.42
N GLY A 367 -7.72 5.19 -12.90
CA GLY A 367 -9.09 4.86 -13.31
C GLY A 367 -10.07 6.01 -13.07
N GLN A 368 -9.96 6.69 -11.93
CA GLN A 368 -10.78 7.87 -11.62
C GLN A 368 -10.52 9.05 -12.56
N LEU A 369 -9.28 9.24 -13.01
CA LEU A 369 -8.95 10.24 -14.02
C LEU A 369 -9.53 9.90 -15.39
N LEU A 370 -9.48 8.62 -15.80
CA LEU A 370 -10.14 8.15 -17.03
C LEU A 370 -11.65 8.39 -17.00
N ASP A 371 -12.29 8.10 -15.87
CA ASP A 371 -13.72 8.38 -15.71
C ASP A 371 -14.00 9.89 -15.74
N PHE A 372 -13.13 10.70 -15.13
CA PHE A 372 -13.25 12.15 -15.17
C PHE A 372 -13.08 12.72 -16.59
N GLU A 373 -12.13 12.22 -17.38
CA GLU A 373 -11.96 12.57 -18.79
C GLU A 373 -13.27 12.38 -19.58
N ARG A 374 -13.93 11.23 -19.38
CA ARG A 374 -15.21 10.92 -20.01
C ARG A 374 -16.30 11.92 -19.60
N THR A 375 -16.34 12.34 -18.34
CA THR A 375 -17.31 13.36 -17.87
C THR A 375 -17.06 14.74 -18.45
N LEU A 376 -15.82 15.06 -18.84
CA LEU A 376 -15.48 16.31 -19.50
C LEU A 376 -15.76 16.29 -21.02
N GLY A 377 -16.08 15.13 -21.60
CA GLY A 377 -16.32 14.97 -23.03
C GLY A 377 -15.03 15.10 -23.87
N LEU A 378 -13.87 14.85 -23.28
CA LEU A 378 -12.58 14.87 -23.97
C LEU A 378 -12.35 13.50 -24.63
N SER A 379 -12.03 13.48 -25.93
CA SER A 379 -11.70 12.25 -26.67
C SER A 379 -10.19 12.13 -26.89
N SER A 380 -9.65 10.92 -26.72
CA SER A 380 -8.26 10.64 -27.04
C SER A 380 -8.13 10.37 -28.55
N PRO A 381 -7.03 10.79 -29.22
CA PRO A 381 -6.81 10.53 -30.65
C PRO A 381 -6.82 9.04 -31.05
N CYS A 382 -6.67 8.13 -30.07
CA CYS A 382 -6.75 6.69 -30.27
C CYS A 382 -8.18 6.12 -30.26
N ASP A 383 -9.20 6.94 -29.98
CA ASP A 383 -10.61 6.54 -30.00
C ASP A 383 -11.16 6.48 -31.43
N ASN A 384 -10.56 5.63 -32.27
CA ASN A 384 -11.10 5.30 -33.60
C ASN A 384 -12.22 4.26 -33.50
N HIS A 385 -13.18 4.46 -32.59
CA HIS A 385 -14.49 3.88 -32.73
C HIS A 385 -15.42 4.97 -33.28
N SER A 386 -15.65 4.94 -34.59
CA SER A 386 -16.80 5.61 -35.18
C SER A 386 -18.07 5.07 -34.53
N THR A 387 -18.59 5.79 -33.53
CA THR A 387 -19.98 5.67 -33.11
C THR A 387 -20.74 6.82 -33.76
N SER A 388 -21.48 6.46 -34.81
CA SER A 388 -22.62 7.23 -35.30
C SER A 388 -23.54 7.63 -34.14
N PRO A 389 -24.27 8.75 -34.21
CA PRO A 389 -25.14 9.22 -33.14
C PRO A 389 -26.40 8.35 -33.10
N THR A 390 -26.32 7.22 -32.41
CA THR A 390 -27.50 6.48 -31.96
C THR A 390 -27.49 6.49 -30.45
N HIS A 391 -28.63 6.94 -29.93
CA HIS A 391 -28.92 7.30 -28.55
C HIS A 391 -28.94 6.07 -27.63
N ASP A 392 -27.79 5.44 -27.39
CA ASP A 392 -27.67 4.36 -26.41
C ASP A 392 -26.99 4.89 -25.14
N GLN A 393 -27.85 5.26 -24.18
CA GLN A 393 -27.44 5.56 -22.81
C GLN A 393 -26.89 4.28 -22.15
N LEU A 394 -25.57 4.09 -22.22
CA LEU A 394 -24.88 3.09 -21.42
C LEU A 394 -24.69 3.62 -20.00
N PHE A 395 -25.65 3.30 -19.12
CA PHE A 395 -25.52 3.50 -17.69
C PHE A 395 -24.71 2.35 -17.07
N PHE A 396 -23.62 2.69 -16.38
CA PHE A 396 -23.08 1.84 -15.33
C PHE A 396 -23.28 2.56 -13.99
N THR A 397 -24.12 1.99 -13.14
CA THR A 397 -24.40 2.48 -11.79
C THR A 397 -23.36 1.95 -10.80
N THR A 398 -22.68 2.85 -10.10
CA THR A 398 -21.95 2.54 -8.86
C THR A 398 -22.93 2.36 -7.71
N PRO A 399 -22.68 1.46 -6.72
CA PRO A 399 -23.67 1.16 -5.66
C PRO A 399 -23.85 2.24 -4.59
N THR A 400 -23.24 3.42 -4.71
CA THR A 400 -23.32 4.47 -3.70
C THR A 400 -23.27 5.85 -4.34
N ASN A 401 -24.41 6.33 -4.83
CA ASN A 401 -24.90 7.70 -4.63
C ASN A 401 -26.24 7.89 -5.36
N HIS A 402 -27.32 7.97 -4.59
CA HIS A 402 -28.54 8.65 -5.02
C HIS A 402 -28.33 10.15 -4.76
N ASN A 403 -27.86 10.88 -5.76
CA ASN A 403 -28.09 12.32 -5.91
C ASN A 403 -27.81 12.67 -7.37
N VAL A 404 -28.88 12.72 -8.16
CA VAL A 404 -28.88 13.20 -9.54
C VAL A 404 -28.91 14.73 -9.46
N PHE A 405 -27.85 15.40 -9.91
CA PHE A 405 -27.91 16.84 -10.17
C PHE A 405 -28.17 17.05 -11.66
N GLN A 406 -29.33 17.65 -11.95
CA GLN A 406 -29.65 18.21 -13.25
C GLN A 406 -29.08 19.63 -13.29
N LEU A 407 -28.18 19.92 -14.24
CA LEU A 407 -27.73 21.27 -14.53
C LEU A 407 -28.44 21.72 -15.80
N ASP A 408 -29.31 22.71 -15.65
CA ASP A 408 -29.99 23.37 -16.76
C ASP A 408 -28.96 24.03 -17.67
N THR A 409 -29.07 23.71 -18.96
CA THR A 409 -28.31 24.31 -20.04
C THR A 409 -28.65 25.79 -20.12
N LEU A 410 -27.72 26.68 -19.77
CA LEU A 410 -27.86 28.09 -20.12
C LEU A 410 -27.69 28.23 -21.63
N GLU A 411 -28.79 28.60 -22.27
CA GLU A 411 -28.90 28.93 -23.68
C GLU A 411 -27.94 30.05 -24.06
N SER A 412 -27.32 29.86 -25.23
CA SER A 412 -26.60 30.86 -25.98
C SER A 412 -27.51 32.01 -26.38
N ARG A 413 -27.20 33.24 -25.93
CA ARG A 413 -27.31 34.49 -26.71
C ARG A 413 -26.51 35.63 -26.08
#